data_AF-A0A972KRV1-F1
#
_entry.id   AF-A0A972KRV1-F1
#
_cell.length_a   1.000
_cell.length_b   1.000
_cell.length_c   1.000
_cell.angle_alpha   90.00
_cell.angle_beta   90.00
_cell.angle_gamma   90.00
#
_symmetry.space_group_name_H-M   'P 1'
#
loop_
_entity.id
_entity.type
_entity.pdbx_description
1 polymer ?
#
loop_
_entity_poly.entity_id
_entity_poly.type
_entity_poly.pdbx_seq_one_letter_code
_entity_poly.pdbx_strand_id
1 'polypeptide(L)'
;LEWTVLVLSQSRAGYLAAIVSTVIALLFFGKRGYQALGSAIILAGIVILVAGPREVIDSFLYAGKQSGLSVEHLFTGRPVIWERAVFALRDFAFTGVGLGAFGVVVPLLYPMGSESSPPVLGDAHNFFLQAATDGGVAGFIIVVWIIVIVVRRLYRSLRIVPRMSVNHSIIVGLVATFVAFLIYNLVDCVALGTKAGIAFWMYLALVEVVTGRMLPERVGEGGRRRGFRS
;
A
#
# COMPACT_ATOMS: atom_id res chain seq x y z
N LEU A 1 -23.73 -4.33 -13.74
CA LEU A 1 -22.50 -4.96 -14.27
C LEU A 1 -21.23 -4.35 -13.66
N GLU A 2 -21.17 -3.06 -13.36
CA GLU A 2 -19.98 -2.42 -12.75
C GLU A 2 -19.71 -2.81 -11.28
N TRP A 3 -20.75 -2.95 -10.45
CA TRP A 3 -20.61 -3.40 -9.06
C TRP A 3 -20.10 -4.84 -8.93
N THR A 4 -20.46 -5.68 -9.91
CA THR A 4 -19.99 -7.06 -10.00
C THR A 4 -18.50 -7.09 -10.32
N VAL A 5 -17.99 -6.20 -11.17
CA VAL A 5 -16.54 -6.11 -11.48
C VAL A 5 -15.72 -5.63 -10.28
N LEU A 6 -16.26 -4.75 -9.43
CA LEU A 6 -15.58 -4.31 -8.20
C LEU A 6 -15.52 -5.40 -7.13
N VAL A 7 -16.63 -6.13 -6.92
CA VAL A 7 -16.70 -7.29 -6.03
C VAL A 7 -15.89 -8.48 -6.59
N LEU A 8 -15.79 -8.61 -7.92
CA LEU A 8 -14.97 -9.59 -8.63
C LEU A 8 -13.51 -9.18 -8.81
N SER A 9 -13.11 -7.95 -8.44
CA SER A 9 -11.70 -7.56 -8.59
C SER A 9 -10.76 -8.37 -7.71
N GLN A 10 -11.30 -9.17 -6.76
CA GLN A 10 -10.65 -10.27 -6.03
C GLN A 10 -9.18 -10.00 -5.68
N SER A 11 -8.81 -8.77 -5.32
CA SER A 11 -7.42 -8.51 -4.98
C SER A 11 -7.18 -9.05 -3.58
N ARG A 12 -6.67 -10.29 -3.54
CA ARG A 12 -6.26 -11.07 -2.37
C ARG A 12 -5.37 -10.23 -1.45
N ALA A 13 -4.50 -9.43 -2.06
CA ALA A 13 -3.64 -8.46 -1.40
C ALA A 13 -4.42 -7.37 -0.66
N GLY A 14 -5.57 -6.96 -1.20
CA GLY A 14 -6.48 -5.97 -0.62
C GLY A 14 -7.10 -6.42 0.71
N TYR A 15 -7.52 -7.68 0.83
CA TYR A 15 -8.05 -8.20 2.09
C TYR A 15 -6.98 -8.25 3.19
N LEU A 16 -5.78 -8.76 2.86
CA LEU A 16 -4.66 -8.77 3.79
C LEU A 16 -4.28 -7.34 4.22
N ALA A 17 -4.16 -6.44 3.26
CA ALA A 17 -3.90 -5.02 3.51
C ALA A 17 -4.97 -4.39 4.42
N ALA A 18 -6.25 -4.69 4.20
CA ALA A 18 -7.36 -4.19 5.02
C ALA A 18 -7.30 -4.72 6.46
N ILE A 19 -7.05 -6.02 6.65
CA ILE A 19 -6.93 -6.62 7.99
C ILE A 19 -5.76 -6.00 8.74
N VAL A 20 -4.56 -6.00 8.13
CA VAL A 20 -3.34 -5.51 8.79
C VAL A 20 -3.45 -4.02 9.11
N SER A 21 -3.95 -3.21 8.18
CA SER A 21 -4.15 -1.78 8.42
C SER A 21 -5.20 -1.49 9.50
N THR A 22 -6.28 -2.28 9.56
CA THR A 22 -7.30 -2.15 10.61
C THR A 22 -6.72 -2.48 11.99
N VAL A 23 -5.95 -3.55 12.10
CA VAL A 23 -5.26 -3.90 13.35
C VAL A 23 -4.34 -2.75 13.77
N ILE A 24 -3.50 -2.25 12.85
CA ILE A 24 -2.61 -1.12 13.13
C ILE A 24 -3.38 0.14 13.55
N ALA A 25 -4.51 0.45 12.90
CA ALA A 25 -5.38 1.56 13.26
C ALA A 25 -5.90 1.43 14.70
N LEU A 26 -6.37 0.25 15.09
CA LEU A 26 -6.85 -0.02 16.45
C LEU A 26 -5.75 0.20 17.50
N LEU A 27 -4.51 -0.19 17.21
CA LEU A 27 -3.38 0.03 18.12
C LEU A 27 -3.16 1.51 18.44
N PHE A 28 -3.48 2.44 17.53
CA PHE A 28 -3.37 3.88 17.77
C PHE A 28 -4.43 4.47 18.72
N PHE A 29 -5.48 3.70 19.05
CA PHE A 29 -6.51 4.08 20.04
C PHE A 29 -6.21 3.56 21.46
N GLY A 30 -5.06 2.90 21.68
CA GLY A 30 -4.64 2.44 23.00
C GLY A 30 -5.63 1.47 23.64
N LYS A 31 -5.96 1.65 24.93
CA LYS A 31 -6.81 0.72 25.71
C LYS A 31 -8.11 0.33 24.99
N ARG A 32 -8.82 1.30 24.40
CA ARG A 32 -10.09 1.04 23.69
C ARG A 32 -9.87 0.21 22.42
N GLY A 33 -8.79 0.46 21.70
CA GLY A 33 -8.41 -0.32 20.53
C GLY A 33 -8.02 -1.76 20.88
N TYR A 34 -7.25 -1.96 21.95
CA TYR A 34 -6.92 -3.29 22.46
C TYR A 34 -8.17 -4.05 22.93
N GLN A 35 -9.12 -3.37 23.57
CA GLN A 35 -10.41 -3.97 23.96
C GLN A 35 -11.23 -4.39 22.74
N ALA A 36 -11.31 -3.53 21.72
CA ALA A 36 -12.01 -3.85 20.47
C ALA A 36 -11.36 -5.06 19.77
N LEU A 37 -10.03 -5.07 19.63
CA LEU A 37 -9.29 -6.19 19.05
C LEU A 37 -9.50 -7.48 19.85
N GLY A 38 -9.41 -7.41 21.19
CA GLY A 38 -9.68 -8.55 22.06
C GLY A 38 -11.11 -9.07 21.90
N SER A 39 -12.11 -8.19 21.84
CA SER A 39 -13.51 -8.58 21.63
C SER A 39 -13.73 -9.26 20.27
N ALA A 40 -13.07 -8.78 19.21
CA ALA A 40 -13.13 -9.38 17.88
C ALA A 40 -12.50 -10.78 17.86
N ILE A 41 -11.36 -10.96 18.54
CA ILE A 41 -10.68 -12.26 18.66
C ILE A 41 -11.54 -13.24 19.47
N ILE A 42 -12.12 -12.80 20.59
CA ILE A 42 -13.01 -13.63 21.41
C ILE A 42 -14.24 -14.06 20.60
N LEU A 43 -14.87 -13.13 19.88
CA LEU A 43 -16.01 -13.45 19.03
C LEU A 43 -15.64 -14.45 17.93
N ALA A 44 -14.50 -14.27 17.26
CA ALA A 44 -14.01 -15.23 16.28
C ALA A 44 -13.77 -16.61 16.92
N GLY A 45 -13.20 -16.66 18.13
CA GLY A 45 -13.01 -17.90 18.88
C GLY A 45 -14.33 -18.60 19.25
N ILE A 46 -15.35 -17.85 19.68
CA ILE A 46 -16.68 -18.38 19.95
C ILE A 46 -17.30 -18.97 18.68
N VAL A 47 -17.20 -18.26 17.55
CA VAL A 47 -17.69 -18.75 16.26
C VAL A 47 -17.00 -20.06 15.89
N ILE A 48 -15.67 -20.16 16.06
CA ILE A 48 -14.90 -21.39 15.80
C ILE A 48 -15.35 -22.53 16.71
N LEU A 49 -15.58 -22.26 18.00
CA LEU A 49 -16.03 -23.26 18.96
C LEU A 49 -17.46 -23.76 18.66
N VAL A 50 -18.37 -22.87 18.28
CA VAL A 50 -19.78 -23.20 18.00
C VAL A 50 -19.95 -23.90 16.66
N ALA A 51 -19.26 -23.41 15.62
CA ALA A 51 -19.34 -24.01 14.28
C ALA A 51 -18.56 -25.32 14.17
N GLY A 52 -17.65 -25.59 15.10
CA GLY A 52 -16.75 -26.73 15.07
C GLY A 52 -15.42 -26.37 14.39
N PRO A 53 -14.25 -26.66 15.02
CA PRO A 53 -12.96 -26.27 14.47
C PRO A 53 -12.67 -26.89 13.09
N ARG A 54 -13.13 -28.12 12.85
CA ARG A 54 -12.87 -28.83 11.59
C ARG A 54 -13.68 -28.22 10.46
N GLU A 55 -14.95 -27.95 10.71
CA GLU A 55 -15.89 -27.35 9.77
C GLU A 55 -15.45 -25.94 9.38
N VAL A 56 -14.92 -25.18 10.33
CA VAL A 56 -14.35 -23.85 10.05
C VAL A 56 -13.05 -23.95 9.28
N ILE A 57 -12.16 -24.89 9.61
CA ILE A 57 -10.93 -25.11 8.83
C ILE A 57 -11.28 -25.54 7.41
N ASP A 58 -12.18 -26.49 7.22
CA ASP A 58 -12.58 -26.98 5.89
C ASP A 58 -13.30 -25.88 5.11
N SER A 59 -14.16 -25.09 5.75
CA SER A 59 -14.78 -23.92 5.14
C SER A 59 -13.74 -22.85 4.78
N PHE A 60 -12.73 -22.63 5.62
CA PHE A 60 -11.65 -21.67 5.35
C PHE A 60 -10.71 -22.17 4.25
N LEU A 61 -10.43 -23.47 4.17
CA LEU A 61 -9.63 -24.07 3.11
C LEU A 61 -10.41 -24.09 1.79
N TYR A 62 -11.71 -24.38 1.83
CA TYR A 62 -12.60 -24.36 0.67
C TYR A 62 -12.82 -22.94 0.18
N ALA A 63 -13.16 -22.02 1.09
CA ALA A 63 -13.21 -20.60 0.80
C ALA A 63 -11.83 -20.12 0.34
N GLY A 64 -10.72 -20.55 0.93
CA GLY A 64 -9.37 -20.18 0.51
C GLY A 64 -9.03 -20.65 -0.90
N LYS A 65 -9.49 -21.84 -1.30
CA LYS A 65 -9.39 -22.37 -2.67
C LYS A 65 -10.29 -21.62 -3.65
N GLN A 66 -11.50 -21.20 -3.24
CA GLN A 66 -12.44 -20.47 -4.11
C GLN A 66 -12.22 -18.95 -4.17
N SER A 67 -11.75 -18.36 -3.07
CA SER A 67 -11.47 -16.92 -2.90
C SER A 67 -10.01 -16.56 -3.14
N GLY A 68 -9.13 -17.56 -3.27
CA GLY A 68 -7.70 -17.37 -3.51
C GLY A 68 -6.93 -16.77 -2.33
N LEU A 69 -7.45 -16.85 -1.10
CA LEU A 69 -6.77 -16.35 0.12
C LEU A 69 -5.56 -17.19 0.53
N SER A 70 -5.15 -18.20 -0.24
CA SER A 70 -3.92 -18.94 0.03
C SER A 70 -2.68 -18.07 -0.27
N VAL A 71 -1.62 -18.25 0.52
CA VAL A 71 -0.34 -17.55 0.31
C VAL A 71 0.25 -17.86 -1.07
N GLU A 72 0.08 -19.08 -1.54
CA GLU A 72 0.53 -19.53 -2.86
C GLU A 72 -0.06 -18.67 -4.00
N HIS A 73 -1.34 -18.32 -3.89
CA HIS A 73 -2.06 -17.49 -4.85
C HIS A 73 -1.73 -16.00 -4.79
N LEU A 74 -1.09 -15.51 -3.72
CA LEU A 74 -0.53 -14.15 -3.67
C LEU A 74 0.74 -14.04 -4.52
N PHE A 75 1.52 -15.11 -4.65
CA PHE A 75 2.83 -15.09 -5.32
C PHE A 75 2.87 -15.86 -6.65
N THR A 76 1.79 -16.52 -7.07
CA THR A 76 1.78 -17.29 -8.32
C THR A 76 2.26 -16.43 -9.51
N GLY A 77 3.30 -16.88 -10.22
CA GLY A 77 3.87 -16.18 -11.38
C GLY A 77 4.74 -14.95 -11.07
N ARG A 78 4.58 -14.29 -9.92
CA ARG A 78 5.28 -13.04 -9.59
C ARG A 78 6.81 -13.18 -9.43
N PRO A 79 7.37 -14.25 -8.83
CA PRO A 79 8.83 -14.39 -8.71
C PRO A 79 9.57 -14.30 -10.05
N VAL A 80 9.02 -14.90 -11.11
CA VAL A 80 9.61 -14.83 -12.45
C VAL A 80 9.51 -13.41 -13.01
N ILE A 81 8.36 -12.73 -12.82
CA ILE A 81 8.17 -11.34 -13.24
C ILE A 81 9.14 -10.40 -12.51
N TRP A 82 9.33 -10.60 -11.21
CA TRP A 82 10.25 -9.81 -10.39
C TRP A 82 11.70 -10.05 -10.78
N GLU A 83 12.07 -11.29 -11.08
CA GLU A 83 13.37 -11.61 -11.64
C GLU A 83 13.62 -10.83 -12.95
N ARG A 84 12.63 -10.81 -13.86
CA ARG A 84 12.77 -10.06 -15.14
C ARG A 84 12.80 -8.55 -14.93
N ALA A 85 12.04 -8.03 -13.96
CA ALA A 85 12.13 -6.63 -13.57
C ALA A 85 13.53 -6.26 -13.03
N VAL A 86 14.15 -7.16 -12.26
CA VAL A 86 15.52 -6.97 -11.76
C VAL A 86 16.53 -7.03 -12.90
N PHE A 87 16.36 -7.90 -13.90
CA PHE A 87 17.22 -7.90 -15.10
C PHE A 87 17.09 -6.59 -15.88
N ALA A 88 15.87 -6.13 -16.13
CA ALA A 88 15.63 -4.83 -16.76
C ALA A 88 16.28 -3.68 -15.96
N LEU A 89 16.19 -3.69 -14.63
CA LEU A 89 16.83 -2.69 -13.79
C LEU A 89 18.36 -2.73 -13.87
N ARG A 90 18.96 -3.91 -14.06
CA ARG A 90 20.42 -4.04 -14.24
C ARG A 90 20.88 -3.42 -15.56
N ASP A 91 20.14 -3.65 -16.63
CA ASP A 91 20.51 -3.17 -17.97
C ASP A 91 20.13 -1.69 -18.18
N PHE A 92 19.06 -1.23 -17.54
CA PHE A 92 18.52 0.13 -17.64
C PHE A 92 18.54 0.88 -16.30
N ALA A 93 19.63 0.77 -15.55
CA ALA A 93 19.72 1.30 -14.18
C ALA A 93 19.51 2.82 -14.06
N PHE A 94 19.88 3.60 -15.08
CA PHE A 94 19.81 5.07 -15.01
C PHE A 94 18.50 5.65 -15.53
N THR A 95 17.98 5.08 -16.62
CA THR A 95 16.79 5.62 -17.32
C THR A 95 15.53 4.83 -17.03
N GLY A 96 15.67 3.57 -16.62
CA GLY A 96 14.59 2.60 -16.75
C GLY A 96 14.29 2.26 -18.22
N VAL A 97 13.30 1.41 -18.40
CA VAL A 97 12.72 1.06 -19.72
C VAL A 97 11.69 2.09 -20.21
N GLY A 98 11.36 3.08 -19.38
CA GLY A 98 10.38 4.13 -19.65
C GLY A 98 9.03 3.89 -18.98
N LEU A 99 8.36 4.98 -18.59
CA LEU A 99 7.11 4.95 -17.84
C LEU A 99 6.00 4.19 -18.61
N GLY A 100 5.52 3.09 -18.04
CA GLY A 100 4.45 2.28 -18.63
C GLY A 100 4.92 1.40 -19.79
N ALA A 101 6.23 1.36 -20.07
CA ALA A 101 6.80 0.51 -21.12
C ALA A 101 7.07 -0.92 -20.65
N PHE A 102 6.93 -1.20 -19.35
CA PHE A 102 7.21 -2.51 -18.73
C PHE A 102 6.58 -3.66 -19.52
N GLY A 103 5.28 -3.56 -19.81
CA GLY A 103 4.52 -4.61 -20.50
C GLY A 103 4.94 -4.93 -21.94
N VAL A 104 5.70 -4.02 -22.56
CA VAL A 104 6.19 -4.19 -23.94
C VAL A 104 7.66 -4.58 -23.94
N VAL A 105 8.49 -3.84 -23.19
CA VAL A 105 9.95 -3.98 -23.23
C VAL A 105 10.41 -5.23 -22.48
N VAL A 106 9.84 -5.52 -21.31
CA VAL A 106 10.32 -6.62 -20.47
C VAL A 106 10.04 -7.99 -21.08
N PRO A 107 8.85 -8.30 -21.61
CA PRO A 107 8.61 -9.57 -22.29
C PRO A 107 9.45 -9.74 -23.57
N LEU A 108 9.77 -8.64 -24.26
CA LEU A 108 10.56 -8.65 -25.50
C LEU A 108 12.04 -8.98 -25.23
N LEU A 109 12.65 -8.32 -24.25
CA LEU A 109 14.08 -8.46 -23.95
C LEU A 109 14.37 -9.61 -22.98
N TYR A 110 13.40 -9.98 -22.13
CA TYR A 110 13.55 -11.02 -21.12
C TYR A 110 12.39 -12.03 -21.18
N PRO A 111 12.34 -12.92 -22.20
CA PRO A 111 11.25 -13.87 -22.39
C PRO A 111 11.14 -14.90 -21.26
N MET A 112 9.92 -15.13 -20.76
CA MET A 112 9.62 -16.02 -19.64
C MET A 112 9.28 -17.44 -20.09
N GLY A 113 10.17 -18.09 -20.86
CA GLY A 113 10.02 -19.51 -21.25
C GLY A 113 8.83 -19.83 -22.18
N SER A 114 8.72 -21.09 -22.62
CA SER A 114 7.76 -21.54 -23.66
C SER A 114 6.39 -21.98 -23.14
N GLU A 115 6.11 -21.84 -21.84
CA GLU A 115 4.88 -22.36 -21.26
C GLU A 115 3.82 -21.27 -21.16
N SER A 116 2.87 -21.33 -22.10
CA SER A 116 1.66 -20.52 -22.20
C SER A 116 1.90 -19.02 -22.42
N SER A 117 1.20 -18.44 -23.42
CA SER A 117 1.22 -17.01 -23.72
C SER A 117 1.42 -16.17 -22.45
N PRO A 118 2.45 -15.31 -22.37
CA PRO A 118 2.63 -14.49 -21.18
C PRO A 118 1.30 -13.77 -20.95
N PRO A 119 0.64 -13.93 -19.78
CA PRO A 119 -0.53 -13.12 -19.48
C PRO A 119 -0.10 -11.69 -19.74
N VAL A 120 -0.89 -10.94 -20.52
CA VAL A 120 -0.55 -9.57 -20.96
C VAL A 120 0.05 -8.84 -19.76
N LEU A 121 1.37 -8.70 -19.71
CA LEU A 121 2.03 -8.12 -18.57
C LEU A 121 1.75 -6.63 -18.64
N GLY A 122 0.94 -6.13 -17.72
CA GLY A 122 0.71 -4.69 -17.59
C GLY A 122 1.83 -4.03 -16.80
N ASP A 123 2.35 -4.72 -15.78
CA ASP A 123 3.23 -4.15 -14.77
C ASP A 123 4.04 -5.24 -14.04
N ALA A 124 4.97 -4.79 -13.19
CA ALA A 124 5.85 -5.64 -12.39
C ALA A 124 5.16 -6.30 -11.21
N HIS A 125 3.86 -6.07 -10.99
CA HIS A 125 3.09 -6.62 -9.87
C HIS A 125 3.70 -6.31 -8.50
N ASN A 126 4.48 -5.24 -8.44
CA ASN A 126 5.13 -4.68 -7.27
C ASN A 126 5.46 -3.21 -7.61
N PHE A 127 4.92 -2.29 -6.84
CA PHE A 127 5.06 -0.85 -7.09
C PHE A 127 6.51 -0.34 -7.08
N PHE A 128 7.35 -0.92 -6.22
CA PHE A 128 8.75 -0.52 -6.09
C PHE A 128 9.57 -0.99 -7.29
N LEU A 129 9.36 -2.24 -7.72
CA LEU A 129 9.97 -2.76 -8.94
C LEU A 129 9.46 -2.00 -10.16
N GLN A 130 8.16 -1.68 -10.22
CA GLN A 130 7.61 -0.88 -11.30
C GLN A 130 8.25 0.51 -11.38
N ALA A 131 8.40 1.20 -10.25
CA ALA A 131 9.07 2.50 -10.22
C ALA A 131 10.55 2.39 -10.65
N ALA A 132 11.22 1.32 -10.24
CA ALA A 132 12.60 1.04 -10.60
C ALA A 132 12.75 0.71 -12.10
N THR A 133 11.82 -0.04 -12.69
CA THR A 133 11.86 -0.36 -14.12
C THR A 133 11.42 0.82 -14.96
N ASP A 134 10.45 1.62 -14.54
CA ASP A 134 9.98 2.79 -15.30
C ASP A 134 11.02 3.91 -15.36
N GLY A 135 11.74 4.18 -14.27
CA GLY A 135 12.66 5.32 -14.14
C GLY A 135 14.05 5.00 -13.61
N GLY A 136 14.44 3.73 -13.62
CA GLY A 136 15.72 3.28 -13.08
C GLY A 136 15.81 3.43 -11.55
N VAL A 137 17.04 3.42 -11.05
CA VAL A 137 17.37 3.66 -9.63
C VAL A 137 16.81 5.02 -9.17
N ALA A 138 16.80 6.03 -10.04
CA ALA A 138 16.21 7.33 -9.73
C ALA A 138 14.71 7.23 -9.44
N GLY A 139 13.95 6.49 -10.26
CA GLY A 139 12.53 6.24 -10.05
C GLY A 139 12.24 5.56 -8.70
N PHE A 140 13.01 4.54 -8.35
CA PHE A 140 12.93 3.90 -7.03
C PHE A 140 13.20 4.87 -5.88
N ILE A 141 14.28 5.66 -5.97
CA ILE A 141 14.64 6.64 -4.94
C ILE A 141 13.53 7.67 -4.74
N ILE A 142 12.95 8.19 -5.83
CA ILE A 142 11.85 9.17 -5.76
C ILE A 142 10.64 8.57 -5.03
N VAL A 143 10.25 7.34 -5.36
CA VAL A 143 9.13 6.68 -4.69
C VAL A 143 9.41 6.47 -3.20
N VAL A 144 10.58 5.96 -2.84
CA VAL A 144 10.98 5.79 -1.43
C VAL A 144 10.99 7.14 -0.72
N TRP A 145 11.48 8.19 -1.36
CA TRP A 145 11.52 9.52 -0.78
C TRP A 145 10.14 10.09 -0.51
N ILE A 146 9.20 9.94 -1.45
CA ILE A 146 7.79 10.32 -1.26
C ILE A 146 7.19 9.58 -0.07
N ILE A 147 7.41 8.26 0.03
CA ILE A 147 6.94 7.44 1.15
C ILE A 147 7.51 7.98 2.48
N VAL A 148 8.80 8.27 2.55
CA VAL A 148 9.44 8.84 3.74
C VAL A 148 8.83 10.19 4.12
N ILE A 149 8.54 11.07 3.16
CA ILE A 149 7.89 12.36 3.43
C ILE A 149 6.51 12.16 4.06
N VAL A 150 5.68 11.28 3.47
CA VAL A 150 4.33 10.98 3.96
C VAL A 150 4.37 10.39 5.36
N VAL A 151 5.22 9.38 5.59
CA VAL A 151 5.39 8.75 6.91
C VAL A 151 5.83 9.77 7.94
N ARG A 152 6.80 10.63 7.62
CA ARG A 152 7.27 11.67 8.54
C ARG A 152 6.18 12.68 8.89
N ARG A 153 5.33 13.06 7.92
CA ARG A 153 4.21 13.97 8.17
C ARG A 153 3.16 13.33 9.06
N LEU A 154 2.67 12.14 8.71
CA LEU A 154 1.67 11.42 9.49
C LEU A 154 2.17 11.15 10.92
N TYR A 155 3.43 10.72 11.07
CA TYR A 155 4.05 10.51 12.37
C TYR A 155 4.08 11.78 13.22
N ARG A 156 4.49 12.91 12.64
CA ARG A 156 4.50 14.20 13.35
C ARG A 156 3.10 14.62 13.79
N SER A 157 2.11 14.47 12.90
CA SER A 157 0.72 14.80 13.22
C SER A 157 0.17 13.92 14.36
N LEU A 158 0.46 12.61 14.37
CA LEU A 158 0.09 11.71 15.46
C LEU A 158 0.73 12.06 16.82
N ARG A 159 1.90 12.72 16.81
CA ARG A 159 2.61 13.12 18.04
C ARG A 159 2.08 14.42 18.63
N ILE A 160 1.48 15.27 17.82
CA ILE A 160 1.02 16.61 18.21
C ILE A 160 -0.48 16.61 18.53
N VAL A 161 -1.27 15.85 17.76
CA VAL A 161 -2.73 15.87 17.88
C VAL A 161 -3.19 15.03 19.08
N PRO A 162 -4.11 15.54 19.94
CA PRO A 162 -4.60 14.80 21.10
C PRO A 162 -5.35 13.52 20.71
N ARG A 163 -5.03 12.40 21.37
CA ARG A 163 -5.54 11.05 21.06
C ARG A 163 -7.07 10.89 21.03
N MET A 164 -7.80 11.74 21.76
CA MET A 164 -9.27 11.69 21.84
C MET A 164 -9.97 12.69 20.91
N SER A 165 -9.22 13.42 20.08
CA SER A 165 -9.80 14.38 19.14
C SER A 165 -10.25 13.70 17.85
N VAL A 166 -11.22 14.32 17.15
CA VAL A 166 -11.64 13.90 15.80
C VAL A 166 -10.45 13.92 14.84
N ASN A 167 -9.56 14.90 14.97
CA ASN A 167 -8.34 15.02 14.16
C ASN A 167 -7.42 13.80 14.31
N HIS A 168 -7.31 13.23 15.52
CA HIS A 168 -6.51 12.01 15.74
C HIS A 168 -7.10 10.84 14.96
N SER A 169 -8.42 10.64 15.02
CA SER A 169 -9.10 9.59 14.25
C SER A 169 -8.91 9.75 12.75
N ILE A 170 -8.95 10.99 12.23
CA ILE A 170 -8.68 11.29 10.82
C ILE A 170 -7.25 10.89 10.46
N ILE A 171 -6.25 11.28 11.25
CA ILE A 171 -4.84 10.94 10.98
C ILE A 171 -4.62 9.43 11.05
N VAL A 172 -5.21 8.74 12.04
CA VAL A 172 -5.14 7.28 12.16
C VAL A 172 -5.76 6.61 10.92
N GLY A 173 -6.89 7.13 10.44
CA GLY A 173 -7.49 6.69 9.17
C GLY A 173 -6.54 6.86 8.00
N LEU A 174 -5.89 8.02 7.86
CA LEU A 174 -4.90 8.26 6.81
C LEU A 174 -3.71 7.29 6.92
N VAL A 175 -3.20 7.05 8.13
CA VAL A 175 -2.12 6.07 8.37
C VAL A 175 -2.56 4.67 7.97
N ALA A 176 -3.74 4.24 8.38
CA ALA A 176 -4.29 2.94 8.03
C ALA A 176 -4.40 2.76 6.52
N THR A 177 -4.96 3.76 5.82
CA THR A 177 -5.04 3.76 4.35
C THR A 177 -3.66 3.69 3.70
N PHE A 178 -2.66 4.42 4.21
CA PHE A 178 -1.31 4.37 3.64
C PHE A 178 -0.64 3.02 3.84
N VAL A 179 -0.80 2.45 5.03
CA VAL A 179 -0.28 1.12 5.35
C VAL A 179 -0.95 0.07 4.46
N ALA A 180 -2.26 0.14 4.29
CA ALA A 180 -2.99 -0.73 3.37
C ALA A 180 -2.46 -0.59 1.94
N PHE A 181 -2.26 0.64 1.46
CA PHE A 181 -1.68 0.92 0.16
C PHE A 181 -0.29 0.29 0.02
N LEU A 182 0.61 0.46 1.00
CA LEU A 182 1.96 -0.11 0.93
C LEU A 182 1.95 -1.65 0.93
N ILE A 183 1.13 -2.27 1.78
CA ILE A 183 1.02 -3.73 1.85
C ILE A 183 0.48 -4.29 0.53
N TYR A 184 -0.58 -3.66 0.00
CA TYR A 184 -1.12 -4.01 -1.31
C TYR A 184 -0.05 -3.95 -2.38
N ASN A 185 0.71 -2.86 -2.42
CA ASN A 185 1.69 -2.56 -3.47
C ASN A 185 3.03 -3.33 -3.34
N LEU A 186 3.23 -4.11 -2.28
CA LEU A 186 4.34 -5.06 -2.20
C LEU A 186 4.11 -6.30 -3.08
N VAL A 187 2.84 -6.67 -3.24
CA VAL A 187 2.42 -7.86 -3.98
C VAL A 187 1.36 -7.49 -5.01
N ASP A 188 1.35 -6.24 -5.45
CA ASP A 188 0.60 -5.77 -6.60
C ASP A 188 1.13 -4.41 -7.06
N CYS A 189 0.58 -3.86 -8.14
CA CYS A 189 1.02 -2.58 -8.65
C CYS A 189 -0.13 -1.61 -8.94
N VAL A 190 -0.14 -0.48 -8.23
CA VAL A 190 -0.83 0.73 -8.68
C VAL A 190 0.19 1.62 -9.38
N ALA A 191 0.49 1.30 -10.64
CA ALA A 191 1.53 2.00 -11.40
C ALA A 191 1.21 3.51 -11.53
N LEU A 192 2.24 4.35 -11.38
CA LEU A 192 2.10 5.81 -11.23
C LEU A 192 1.39 6.50 -12.41
N GLY A 193 1.54 5.96 -13.62
CA GLY A 193 0.93 6.48 -14.85
C GLY A 193 -0.47 5.94 -15.17
N THR A 194 -1.00 5.03 -14.36
CA THR A 194 -2.32 4.41 -14.61
C THR A 194 -3.46 5.24 -14.03
N LYS A 195 -4.69 4.98 -14.50
CA LYS A 195 -5.90 5.60 -13.94
C LYS A 195 -6.04 5.35 -12.43
N ALA A 196 -5.62 4.16 -11.95
CA ALA A 196 -5.61 3.84 -10.53
C ALA A 196 -4.57 4.68 -9.75
N GLY A 197 -3.46 5.06 -10.40
CA GLY A 197 -2.45 5.96 -9.85
C GLY A 197 -2.99 7.34 -9.46
N ILE A 198 -4.08 7.81 -10.07
CA ILE A 198 -4.74 9.07 -9.68
C ILE A 198 -5.17 9.04 -8.21
N ALA A 199 -5.66 7.89 -7.72
CA ALA A 199 -6.05 7.74 -6.32
C ALA A 199 -4.87 7.92 -5.36
N PHE A 200 -3.68 7.44 -5.74
CA PHE A 200 -2.45 7.66 -4.97
C PHE A 200 -2.12 9.16 -4.88
N TRP A 201 -2.14 9.88 -6.00
CA TRP A 201 -1.86 11.32 -6.02
C TRP A 201 -2.89 12.13 -5.22
N MET A 202 -4.18 11.79 -5.33
CA MET A 202 -5.24 12.40 -4.52
C MET A 202 -5.04 12.14 -3.02
N TYR A 203 -4.64 10.92 -2.66
CA TYR A 203 -4.32 10.58 -1.28
C TYR A 203 -3.16 11.42 -0.74
N LEU A 204 -2.07 11.59 -1.51
CA LEU A 204 -0.95 12.44 -1.12
C LEU A 204 -1.39 13.91 -0.89
N ALA A 205 -2.20 14.45 -1.78
CA ALA A 205 -2.76 15.79 -1.63
C ALA A 205 -3.63 15.92 -0.37
N LEU A 206 -4.45 14.91 -0.08
CA LEU A 206 -5.27 14.87 1.12
C LEU A 206 -4.42 14.86 2.39
N VAL A 207 -3.37 14.04 2.44
CA VAL A 207 -2.42 14.02 3.57
C VAL A 207 -1.80 15.39 3.77
N GLU A 208 -1.34 16.05 2.70
CA GLU A 208 -0.73 17.37 2.79
C GLU A 208 -1.71 18.42 3.34
N VAL A 209 -2.93 18.47 2.80
CA VAL A 209 -3.96 19.44 3.22
C VAL A 209 -4.38 19.22 4.67
N VAL A 210 -4.63 17.96 5.06
CA VAL A 210 -5.09 17.63 6.41
C VAL A 210 -3.98 17.87 7.43
N THR A 211 -2.77 17.38 7.17
CA THR A 211 -1.66 17.55 8.12
C THR A 211 -1.13 18.97 8.16
N GLY A 212 -1.16 19.71 7.04
CA GLY A 212 -0.75 21.11 6.96
C GLY A 212 -1.64 22.04 7.79
N ARG A 213 -2.93 21.73 7.94
CA ARG A 213 -3.84 22.47 8.84
C ARG A 213 -3.61 22.17 10.33
N MET A 214 -2.97 21.05 10.65
CA MET A 214 -2.79 20.58 12.03
C MET A 214 -1.38 20.82 12.56
N LEU A 215 -0.38 20.86 11.67
CA LEU A 215 0.99 21.17 12.03
C LEU A 215 1.14 22.69 12.11
N PRO A 216 1.74 23.23 13.18
CA PRO A 216 2.06 24.65 13.22
C PRO A 216 2.94 24.99 12.02
N GLU A 217 2.66 26.13 11.38
CA GLU A 217 3.52 26.64 10.31
C GLU A 217 4.96 26.58 10.77
N ARG A 218 5.86 26.09 9.90
CA ARG A 218 7.28 26.20 10.19
C ARG A 218 7.59 27.69 10.25
N VAL A 219 7.64 28.27 11.44
CA VAL A 219 8.19 29.60 11.65
C VAL A 219 9.67 29.49 11.27
N GLY A 220 9.96 29.84 10.03
CA GLY A 220 11.28 29.85 9.43
C GLY A 220 11.39 31.06 8.54
N GLU A 221 12.16 32.05 9.02
CA GLU A 221 12.68 33.22 8.30
C GLU A 221 11.78 34.48 8.21
N GLY A 222 11.44 35.05 9.38
CA GLY A 222 10.94 36.44 9.46
C GLY A 222 11.28 37.18 10.76
N GLY A 223 12.04 36.54 11.66
CA GLY A 223 12.48 37.12 12.93
C GLY A 223 13.69 38.05 12.81
N ARG A 224 13.74 38.95 11.82
CA ARG A 224 14.52 40.19 11.98
C ARG A 224 13.60 41.23 12.59
N ARG A 225 13.44 41.17 13.91
CA ARG A 225 13.08 42.34 14.70
C ARG A 225 14.11 43.41 14.39
N ARG A 226 13.79 44.33 13.46
CA ARG A 226 14.44 45.64 13.43
C ARG A 226 13.91 46.38 14.67
N GLY A 227 14.59 46.15 15.79
CA GLY A 227 14.68 47.18 16.81
C GLY A 227 15.49 48.31 16.19
N PHE A 228 14.82 49.36 15.74
CA PHE A 228 15.44 50.67 15.61
C PHE A 228 14.89 51.52 16.74
N ARG A 229 15.57 51.45 17.88
CA ARG A 229 15.62 52.54 18.85
C ARG A 229 16.76 53.45 18.39
N SER A 230 16.40 54.62 17.89
CA SER A 230 17.07 55.91 18.14
C SER A 230 16.20 56.99 17.49
#